data_AF-A0A2N9NI18-F1
#
_entry.id   AF-A0A2N9NI18-F1
#
_cell.length_a   1.000
_cell.length_b   1.000
_cell.length_c   1.000
_cell.angle_alpha   90.00
_cell.angle_beta   90.00
_cell.angle_gamma   90.00
#
_symmetry.space_group_name_H-M   'P 1'
#
loop_
_entity.id
_entity.type
_entity.pdbx_description
1 polymer ?
#
loop_
_entity_poly.entity_id
_entity_poly.type
_entity_poly.pdbx_seq_one_letter_code
_entity_poly.pdbx_strand_id
1 'polypeptide(L)'
;MSSALHDLQRALLGGQQPLTRLLRQTKVIATKLDLEETAQWVDLELTGFAEDAEPPTYRKVFTQRLEIYNSHRDLWQFAGNLNYALKVRQPIVEIEAFSRSESVDFLVEKNFSIKNDLGDSFGSDWPQRFVVPGSEFQRVIEAVLERWTAGLESRGIRVADAGKLMAFLDTL
;
A
#
# COMPACT_ATOMS: atom_id res chain seq x y z
N MET A 1 -2.00 30.40 8.76
CA MET A 1 -1.03 29.44 8.18
C MET A 1 -0.60 28.32 9.15
N SER A 2 -1.08 28.27 10.41
CA SER A 2 -0.76 27.19 11.38
C SER A 2 -1.69 25.96 11.36
N SER A 3 -2.80 25.96 10.61
CA SER A 3 -3.81 24.88 10.70
C SER A 3 -3.30 23.55 10.16
N ALA A 4 -2.73 23.50 8.94
CA ALA A 4 -2.26 22.23 8.35
C ALA A 4 -1.17 21.55 9.19
N LEU A 5 -0.38 22.36 9.91
CA LEU A 5 0.67 21.91 10.80
C LEU A 5 0.11 21.40 12.14
N HIS A 6 -0.79 22.15 12.78
CA HIS A 6 -1.50 21.69 13.98
C HIS A 6 -2.34 20.43 13.72
N ASP A 7 -2.88 20.29 12.51
CA ASP A 7 -3.63 19.10 12.10
C ASP A 7 -2.70 17.89 11.97
N LEU A 8 -1.45 18.04 11.52
CA LEU A 8 -0.44 16.98 11.48
C LEU A 8 0.02 16.58 12.89
N GLN A 9 0.18 17.56 13.80
CA GLN A 9 0.49 17.31 15.21
C GLN A 9 -0.61 16.54 15.94
N ARG A 10 -1.87 16.94 15.73
CA ARG A 10 -3.04 16.25 16.31
C ARG A 10 -3.23 14.87 15.67
N ALA A 11 -2.87 14.70 14.40
CA ALA A 11 -2.94 13.42 13.70
C ALA A 11 -1.95 12.40 14.26
N LEU A 12 -0.71 12.81 14.53
CA LEU A 12 0.34 11.97 15.11
C LEU A 12 0.05 11.58 16.57
N LEU A 13 -0.48 12.51 17.37
CA LEU A 13 -0.77 12.28 18.79
C LEU A 13 -2.13 11.59 19.04
N GLY A 14 -3.03 11.62 18.05
CA GLY A 14 -4.40 11.08 18.16
C GLY A 14 -4.61 9.65 17.65
N GLY A 15 -3.59 9.02 17.06
CA GLY A 15 -3.60 7.59 16.69
C GLY A 15 -4.65 7.13 15.67
N GLN A 16 -5.39 8.03 15.01
CA GLN A 16 -6.55 7.67 14.18
C GLN A 16 -6.73 8.51 12.90
N GLN A 17 -5.65 9.02 12.30
CA GLN A 17 -5.80 9.67 10.98
C GLN A 17 -5.49 8.73 9.82
N PRO A 18 -6.30 8.78 8.74
CA PRO A 18 -5.99 8.09 7.50
C PRO A 18 -4.60 8.51 6.99
N LEU A 19 -3.79 7.54 6.57
CA LEU A 19 -2.45 7.75 6.01
C LEU A 19 -2.50 8.75 4.85
N THR A 20 -3.57 8.70 4.06
CA THR A 20 -3.83 9.68 2.99
C THR A 20 -3.78 11.14 3.47
N ARG A 21 -4.28 11.46 4.67
CA ARG A 21 -4.23 12.84 5.20
C ARG A 21 -2.83 13.26 5.60
N LEU A 22 -2.09 12.37 6.27
CA LEU A 22 -0.70 12.59 6.66
C LEU A 22 0.19 12.85 5.44
N LEU A 23 0.01 12.06 4.38
CA LEU A 23 0.74 12.22 3.14
C LEU A 23 0.40 13.55 2.45
N ARG A 24 -0.88 13.95 2.38
CA ARG A 24 -1.25 15.27 1.82
C ARG A 24 -0.59 16.43 2.55
N GLN A 25 -0.58 16.40 3.89
CA GLN A 25 0.11 17.42 4.70
C GLN A 25 1.62 17.39 4.46
N THR A 26 2.20 16.18 4.39
CA THR A 26 3.62 15.98 4.05
C THR A 26 3.98 16.58 2.71
N LYS A 27 3.14 16.43 1.67
CA LYS A 27 3.36 17.05 0.35
C LYS A 27 3.48 18.57 0.45
N VAL A 28 2.58 19.20 1.20
CA VAL A 28 2.58 20.66 1.41
C VAL A 28 3.87 21.11 2.11
N ILE A 29 4.30 20.38 3.14
CA ILE A 29 5.54 20.68 3.87
C ILE A 29 6.75 20.46 2.96
N ALA A 30 6.85 19.32 2.27
CA ALA A 30 7.96 18.99 1.38
C ALA A 30 8.12 20.01 0.26
N THR A 31 7.02 20.47 -0.34
CA THR A 31 7.05 21.50 -1.39
C THR A 31 7.56 22.84 -0.86
N LYS A 32 7.22 23.21 0.38
CA LYS A 32 7.70 24.46 0.99
C LYS A 32 9.17 24.43 1.38
N LEU A 33 9.69 23.25 1.68
CA LEU A 33 11.08 23.01 2.06
C LEU A 33 11.98 22.67 0.87
N ASP A 34 11.46 22.79 -0.36
CA ASP A 34 12.17 22.44 -1.60
C ASP A 34 12.68 20.99 -1.62
N LEU A 35 11.91 20.08 -1.00
CA LEU A 35 12.22 18.65 -0.90
C LEU A 35 11.57 17.88 -2.04
N GLU A 36 12.01 18.16 -3.27
CA GLU A 36 11.38 17.66 -4.50
C GLU A 36 11.23 16.13 -4.52
N GLU A 37 12.25 15.38 -4.13
CA GLU A 37 12.20 13.90 -4.09
C GLU A 37 11.10 13.40 -3.14
N THR A 38 10.96 14.02 -1.97
CA THR A 38 9.92 13.66 -1.00
C THR A 38 8.54 14.04 -1.53
N ALA A 39 8.40 15.21 -2.15
CA ALA A 39 7.13 15.65 -2.72
C ALA A 39 6.68 14.74 -3.87
N GLN A 40 7.61 14.32 -4.74
CA GLN A 40 7.35 13.38 -5.83
C GLN A 40 6.97 11.99 -5.31
N TRP A 41 7.71 11.47 -4.33
CA TRP A 41 7.39 10.19 -3.69
C TRP A 41 5.99 10.21 -3.08
N VAL A 42 5.66 11.25 -2.30
CA VAL A 42 4.32 11.41 -1.71
C VAL A 42 3.24 11.49 -2.77
N ASP A 43 3.50 12.16 -3.90
CA ASP A 43 2.55 12.25 -5.00
C ASP A 43 2.24 10.87 -5.57
N LEU A 44 3.26 10.07 -5.86
CA LEU A 44 3.09 8.68 -6.33
C LEU A 44 2.34 7.80 -5.33
N GLU A 45 2.59 7.96 -4.03
CA GLU A 45 1.83 7.22 -3.01
C GLU A 45 0.34 7.62 -3.02
N LEU A 46 0.02 8.90 -3.25
CA LEU A 46 -1.34 9.43 -3.26
C LEU A 46 -2.10 9.13 -4.56
N THR A 47 -1.43 9.14 -5.72
CA THR A 47 -2.05 8.93 -7.04
C THR A 47 -1.95 7.50 -7.54
N GLY A 48 -1.11 6.68 -6.92
CA GLY A 48 -0.74 5.36 -7.43
C GLY A 48 0.40 5.44 -8.45
N PHE A 49 0.87 4.27 -8.85
CA PHE A 49 2.00 4.07 -9.75
C PHE A 49 1.51 3.67 -11.15
N ALA A 50 2.06 4.30 -12.19
CA ALA A 50 1.80 3.92 -13.58
C ALA A 50 2.25 2.48 -13.88
N GLU A 51 1.72 1.85 -14.93
CA GLU A 51 2.02 0.46 -15.29
C GLU A 51 3.50 0.23 -15.64
N ASP A 52 4.13 1.23 -16.26
CA ASP A 52 5.53 1.24 -16.69
C ASP A 52 6.51 1.64 -15.57
N ALA A 53 6.02 2.26 -14.49
CA ALA A 53 6.84 2.59 -13.34
C ALA A 53 7.12 1.34 -12.48
N GLU A 54 8.32 1.20 -11.90
CA GLU A 54 8.57 0.15 -10.91
C GLU A 54 8.22 0.70 -9.51
N PRO A 55 7.21 0.14 -8.83
CA PRO A 55 6.86 0.61 -7.50
C PRO A 55 7.92 0.14 -6.49
N PRO A 56 8.08 0.83 -5.35
CA PRO A 56 9.00 0.43 -4.30
C PRO A 56 8.79 -1.01 -3.84
N THR A 57 9.84 -1.66 -3.33
CA THR A 57 9.80 -3.08 -2.93
C THR A 57 8.75 -3.39 -1.86
N TYR A 58 8.46 -2.43 -0.98
CA TYR A 58 7.41 -2.56 0.04
C TYR A 58 5.98 -2.52 -0.53
N ARG A 59 5.79 -2.17 -1.81
CA ARG A 59 4.50 -2.26 -2.52
C ARG A 59 4.23 -3.68 -3.06
N LYS A 60 5.08 -4.66 -2.73
CA LYS A 60 4.85 -6.06 -3.09
C LYS A 60 4.02 -6.72 -1.99
N VAL A 61 2.89 -7.27 -2.37
CA VAL A 61 2.05 -8.12 -1.51
C VAL A 61 2.11 -9.56 -1.99
N PHE A 62 1.98 -10.49 -1.06
CA PHE A 62 2.03 -11.91 -1.39
C PHE A 62 0.62 -12.49 -1.42
N THR A 63 0.32 -13.20 -2.51
CA THR A 63 -0.91 -14.00 -2.58
C THR A 63 -0.85 -15.13 -1.58
N GLN A 64 -2.01 -15.58 -1.11
CA GLN A 64 -2.09 -16.75 -0.23
C GLN A 64 -2.63 -17.96 -0.98
N ARG A 65 -3.65 -17.76 -1.81
CA ARG A 65 -4.33 -18.81 -2.56
C ARG A 65 -4.70 -18.34 -3.96
N LEU A 66 -4.78 -19.32 -4.85
CA LEU A 66 -5.34 -19.21 -6.19
C LEU A 66 -6.73 -19.85 -6.17
N GLU A 67 -7.70 -19.17 -6.75
CA GLU A 67 -9.04 -19.69 -6.95
C GLU A 67 -9.38 -19.74 -8.44
N ILE A 68 -10.14 -20.75 -8.84
CA ILE A 68 -10.67 -20.92 -10.19
C ILE A 68 -12.18 -20.81 -10.17
N TYR A 69 -12.75 -20.18 -11.19
CA TYR A 69 -14.19 -20.07 -11.33
C TYR A 69 -14.75 -21.28 -12.08
N ASN A 70 -15.62 -22.05 -11.42
CA ASN A 70 -16.29 -23.19 -12.01
C ASN A 70 -17.66 -22.78 -12.56
N SER A 71 -17.76 -22.64 -13.88
CA SER A 71 -19.00 -22.24 -14.57
C SER A 71 -20.18 -23.21 -14.39
N HIS A 72 -19.92 -24.50 -14.15
CA HIS A 72 -20.98 -25.50 -13.97
C HIS A 72 -21.64 -25.40 -12.59
N ARG A 73 -20.92 -24.86 -11.61
CA ARG A 73 -21.38 -24.71 -10.23
C ARG A 73 -21.63 -23.25 -9.83
N ASP A 74 -21.31 -22.31 -10.73
CA ASP A 74 -21.40 -20.87 -10.52
C ASP A 74 -20.68 -20.41 -9.23
N LEU A 75 -19.47 -20.95 -8.98
CA LEU A 75 -18.73 -20.65 -7.75
C LEU A 75 -17.22 -20.68 -7.94
N TRP A 76 -16.52 -19.89 -7.12
CA TRP A 76 -15.07 -19.88 -7.00
C TRP A 76 -14.59 -21.05 -6.11
N GLN A 77 -13.61 -21.79 -6.61
CA GLN A 77 -13.05 -22.95 -5.93
C GLN A 77 -11.57 -22.76 -5.67
N PHE A 78 -11.12 -23.20 -4.50
CA PHE A 78 -9.70 -23.28 -4.18
C PHE A 78 -8.98 -24.16 -5.20
N ALA A 79 -7.97 -23.59 -5.85
CA ALA A 79 -7.12 -24.26 -6.83
C ALA A 79 -5.77 -24.67 -6.24
N GLY A 80 -5.27 -23.91 -5.26
CA GLY A 80 -4.01 -24.19 -4.60
C GLY A 80 -3.51 -23.03 -3.74
N ASN A 81 -2.54 -23.33 -2.88
CA ASN A 81 -1.77 -22.29 -2.19
C ASN A 81 -0.70 -21.76 -3.14
N LEU A 82 -0.63 -20.45 -3.26
CA LEU A 82 0.31 -19.79 -4.15
C LEU A 82 0.89 -18.58 -3.44
N ASN A 83 2.21 -18.53 -3.33
CA ASN A 83 2.94 -17.39 -2.76
C ASN A 83 3.55 -16.55 -3.90
N TYR A 84 2.67 -15.93 -4.69
CA TYR A 84 3.06 -15.08 -5.82
C TYR A 84 3.17 -13.62 -5.37
N ALA A 85 4.23 -12.94 -5.78
CA ALA A 85 4.44 -11.53 -5.44
C ALA A 85 3.70 -10.63 -6.44
N LEU A 86 2.64 -9.97 -5.98
CA LEU A 86 1.91 -8.96 -6.74
C LEU A 86 2.45 -7.56 -6.45
N LYS A 87 2.64 -6.77 -7.51
CA LYS A 87 2.99 -5.36 -7.40
C LYS A 87 1.71 -4.55 -7.27
N VAL A 88 1.51 -3.93 -6.11
CA VAL A 88 0.30 -3.15 -5.85
C VAL A 88 0.55 -1.69 -6.23
N ARG A 89 -0.19 -1.24 -7.24
CA ARG A 89 0.01 0.06 -7.90
C ARG A 89 -1.04 1.09 -7.49
N GLN A 90 -2.09 0.65 -6.82
CA GLN A 90 -3.23 1.47 -6.45
C GLN A 90 -2.83 2.63 -5.51
N PRO A 91 -3.57 3.75 -5.57
CA PRO A 91 -3.45 4.85 -4.62
C PRO A 91 -3.52 4.36 -3.17
N ILE A 92 -2.77 5.01 -2.26
CA ILE A 92 -2.74 4.61 -0.84
C ILE A 92 -4.12 4.57 -0.18
N VAL A 93 -5.08 5.40 -0.64
CA VAL A 93 -6.47 5.38 -0.13
C VAL A 93 -7.18 4.06 -0.43
N GLU A 94 -6.90 3.42 -1.57
CA GLU A 94 -7.43 2.10 -1.90
C GLU A 94 -6.72 1.02 -1.07
N ILE A 95 -5.41 1.16 -0.85
CA ILE A 95 -4.65 0.26 0.04
C ILE A 95 -5.22 0.28 1.46
N GLU A 96 -5.57 1.47 1.98
CA GLU A 96 -6.24 1.63 3.28
C GLU A 96 -7.63 0.98 3.31
N ALA A 97 -8.33 0.90 2.18
CA ALA A 97 -9.58 0.18 2.08
C ALA A 97 -9.34 -1.34 2.07
N PHE A 98 -8.37 -1.80 1.28
CA PHE A 98 -7.99 -3.21 1.17
C PHE A 98 -7.49 -3.80 2.49
N SER A 99 -6.77 -3.02 3.30
CA SER A 99 -6.29 -3.50 4.61
C SER A 99 -7.40 -3.76 5.63
N ARG A 100 -8.58 -3.17 5.43
CA ARG A 100 -9.77 -3.37 6.29
C ARG A 100 -10.60 -4.57 5.87
N SER A 101 -10.43 -5.04 4.65
CA SER A 101 -11.08 -6.25 4.14
C SER A 101 -10.36 -7.49 4.68
N GLU A 102 -11.09 -8.59 4.86
CA GLU A 102 -10.47 -9.87 5.21
C GLU A 102 -9.52 -10.35 4.10
N SER A 103 -9.97 -10.21 2.86
CA SER A 103 -9.17 -10.48 1.67
C SER A 103 -9.65 -9.65 0.49
N VAL A 104 -8.78 -9.50 -0.50
CA VAL A 104 -9.02 -8.79 -1.76
C VAL A 104 -8.68 -9.73 -2.91
N ASP A 105 -9.59 -9.76 -3.88
CA ASP A 105 -9.51 -10.62 -5.04
C ASP A 105 -8.92 -9.86 -6.25
N PHE A 106 -7.89 -10.43 -6.88
CA PHE A 106 -7.31 -9.90 -8.11
C PHE A 106 -7.43 -10.92 -9.23
N LEU A 107 -7.98 -10.50 -10.38
CA LEU A 107 -7.99 -11.36 -11.56
C LEU A 107 -6.56 -11.62 -12.05
N VAL A 108 -6.30 -12.85 -12.46
CA VAL A 108 -5.01 -13.23 -13.02
C VAL A 108 -5.00 -12.86 -14.51
N GLU A 109 -3.98 -12.12 -14.96
CA GLU A 109 -3.81 -11.77 -16.38
C GLU A 109 -3.52 -13.01 -17.25
N LYS A 110 -2.75 -13.94 -16.70
CA LYS A 110 -2.39 -15.20 -17.35
C LYS A 110 -2.60 -16.38 -16.42
N ASN A 111 -3.54 -17.24 -16.76
CA ASN A 111 -3.86 -18.43 -16.01
C ASN A 111 -2.62 -19.31 -15.74
N PHE A 112 -2.55 -19.80 -14.51
CA PHE A 112 -1.58 -20.81 -14.10
C PHE A 112 -2.04 -22.19 -14.58
N SER A 113 -1.07 -23.02 -14.98
CA SER A 113 -1.35 -24.43 -15.25
C SER A 113 -1.62 -25.14 -13.92
N ILE A 114 -2.84 -25.64 -13.77
CA ILE A 114 -3.29 -26.43 -12.63
C ILE A 114 -3.36 -27.88 -13.09
N LYS A 115 -2.68 -28.75 -12.36
CA LYS A 115 -2.68 -30.19 -12.61
C LYS A 115 -3.49 -30.89 -11.54
N ASN A 116 -4.33 -31.84 -11.93
CA ASN A 116 -4.95 -32.75 -10.97
C ASN A 116 -3.92 -33.78 -10.46
N ASP A 117 -4.33 -34.63 -9.51
CA ASP A 117 -3.47 -35.68 -8.95
C ASP A 117 -2.98 -36.71 -9.99
N LEU A 118 -3.64 -36.78 -11.15
CA LEU A 118 -3.29 -37.64 -12.28
C LEU A 118 -2.36 -36.95 -13.29
N GLY A 119 -2.05 -35.66 -13.10
CA GLY A 119 -1.19 -34.86 -13.96
C GLY A 119 -1.89 -34.15 -15.12
N ASP A 120 -3.22 -34.32 -15.27
CA ASP A 120 -4.00 -33.66 -16.32
C ASP A 120 -4.24 -32.19 -16.00
N SER A 121 -4.25 -31.35 -17.04
CA SER A 121 -4.60 -29.94 -16.95
C SER A 121 -6.10 -29.78 -16.72
N PHE A 122 -6.54 -29.67 -15.47
CA PHE A 122 -7.94 -29.45 -15.13
C PHE A 122 -8.12 -28.04 -14.57
N GLY A 123 -9.02 -27.26 -15.16
CA GLY A 123 -9.33 -25.90 -14.72
C GLY A 123 -8.29 -24.83 -15.06
N SER A 124 -7.19 -25.19 -15.75
CA SER A 124 -6.18 -24.22 -16.22
C SER A 124 -6.76 -23.17 -17.17
N ASP A 125 -7.76 -23.53 -17.97
CA ASP A 125 -8.38 -22.62 -18.95
C ASP A 125 -9.53 -21.81 -18.34
N TRP A 126 -9.89 -22.07 -17.09
CA TRP A 126 -10.99 -21.37 -16.41
C TRP A 126 -10.50 -20.04 -15.83
N PRO A 127 -11.38 -19.03 -15.63
CA PRO A 127 -10.97 -17.77 -15.02
C PRO A 127 -10.34 -18.01 -13.65
N GLN A 128 -9.19 -17.37 -13.41
CA GLN A 128 -8.46 -17.49 -12.15
C GLN A 128 -8.39 -16.15 -11.44
N ARG A 129 -8.35 -16.20 -10.11
CA ARG A 129 -8.10 -15.03 -9.26
C ARG A 129 -7.12 -15.36 -8.13
N PHE A 130 -6.31 -14.39 -7.79
CA PHE A 130 -5.54 -14.38 -6.57
C PHE A 130 -6.40 -13.87 -5.42
N VAL A 131 -6.25 -14.50 -4.26
CA VAL A 131 -6.79 -13.96 -3.01
C VAL A 131 -5.62 -13.51 -2.16
N VAL A 132 -5.62 -12.22 -1.84
CA VAL A 132 -4.61 -11.55 -1.00
C VAL A 132 -5.26 -11.16 0.32
N PRO A 133 -4.72 -11.58 1.47
CA PRO A 133 -5.28 -11.20 2.77
C PRO A 133 -5.08 -9.71 3.04
N GLY A 134 -6.03 -9.08 3.74
CA GLY A 134 -5.96 -7.65 4.12
C GLY A 134 -4.67 -7.29 4.88
N SER A 135 -4.14 -8.23 5.66
CA SER A 135 -2.89 -8.07 6.41
C SER A 135 -1.69 -7.75 5.54
N GLU A 136 -1.64 -8.18 4.28
CA GLU A 136 -0.53 -7.84 3.38
C GLU A 136 -0.58 -6.36 3.00
N PHE A 137 -1.76 -5.77 2.82
CA PHE A 137 -1.91 -4.33 2.60
C PHE A 137 -1.59 -3.52 3.87
N GLN A 138 -1.88 -4.07 5.04
CA GLN A 138 -1.46 -3.47 6.30
C GLN A 138 0.07 -3.33 6.40
N ARG A 139 0.83 -4.34 5.93
CA ARG A 139 2.30 -4.27 5.86
C ARG A 139 2.79 -3.16 4.93
N VAL A 140 2.09 -2.93 3.82
CA VAL A 140 2.37 -1.80 2.92
C VAL A 140 2.19 -0.47 3.64
N ILE A 141 1.07 -0.31 4.36
CA ILE A 141 0.76 0.92 5.13
C ILE A 141 1.84 1.18 6.19
N GLU A 142 2.24 0.15 6.93
CA GLU A 142 3.30 0.24 7.94
C GLU A 142 4.64 0.64 7.32
N ALA A 143 5.02 0.02 6.21
CA ALA A 143 6.27 0.36 5.51
C ALA A 143 6.29 1.80 4.98
N VAL A 144 5.14 2.33 4.51
CA VAL A 144 5.02 3.74 4.08
C VAL A 144 5.20 4.68 5.28
N LEU A 145 4.62 4.34 6.43
CA LEU A 145 4.80 5.11 7.68
C LEU A 145 6.24 5.07 8.18
N GLU A 146 6.90 3.91 8.13
CA GLU A 146 8.31 3.77 8.49
C GLU A 146 9.21 4.59 7.57
N ARG A 147 9.02 4.50 6.25
CA ARG A 147 9.77 5.31 5.28
C ARG A 147 9.58 6.80 5.52
N TRP A 148 8.35 7.22 5.78
CA TRP A 148 8.04 8.61 6.11
C TRP A 148 8.76 9.07 7.38
N THR A 149 8.69 8.26 8.44
CA THR A 149 9.35 8.55 9.73
C THR A 149 10.87 8.66 9.56
N ALA A 150 11.50 7.72 8.85
CA ALA A 150 12.93 7.75 8.55
C ALA A 150 13.33 8.98 7.72
N GLY A 151 12.46 9.41 6.79
CA GLY A 151 12.65 10.63 6.00
C GLY A 151 12.62 11.92 6.85
N LEU A 152 11.89 11.93 7.96
CA LEU A 152 11.89 13.03 8.93
C LEU A 152 13.12 12.97 9.85
N GLU A 153 13.43 11.78 10.37
CA GLU A 153 14.54 11.60 11.31
C GLU A 153 15.92 11.89 10.70
N SER A 154 16.14 11.45 9.46
CA SER A 154 17.38 11.75 8.71
C SER A 154 17.64 13.25 8.52
N ARG A 155 16.60 14.09 8.66
CA ARG A 155 16.67 15.55 8.59
C ARG A 155 16.75 16.20 9.98
N GLY A 156 17.00 15.42 11.03
CA GLY A 156 17.11 15.89 12.41
C GLY A 156 15.77 16.11 13.12
N ILE A 157 14.66 15.77 12.47
CA ILE A 157 13.31 15.93 13.01
C ILE A 157 12.89 14.61 13.65
N ARG A 158 13.12 14.45 14.96
CA ARG A 158 12.62 13.30 15.70
C ARG A 158 11.11 13.41 15.88
N VAL A 159 10.35 12.43 15.42
CA VAL A 159 8.88 12.39 15.59
C VAL A 159 8.49 12.36 17.09
N ALA A 160 9.36 11.81 17.94
CA ALA A 160 9.21 11.83 19.40
C ALA A 160 9.41 13.20 20.06
N ASP A 161 10.06 14.17 19.40
CA ASP A 161 10.28 15.52 19.92
C ASP A 161 9.36 16.50 19.19
N ALA A 162 8.07 16.51 19.52
CA ALA A 162 7.11 17.49 19.01
C ALA A 162 7.60 18.94 19.17
N GLY A 163 8.40 19.21 20.21
CA GLY A 163 9.05 20.51 20.43
C GLY A 163 10.19 20.84 19.45
N LYS A 164 10.97 19.86 18.97
CA LYS A 164 11.99 20.10 17.92
C LYS A 164 11.37 20.23 16.54
N LEU A 165 10.32 19.45 16.28
CA LEU A 165 9.50 19.61 15.09
C LEU A 165 8.88 21.01 15.06
N MET A 166 8.43 21.55 16.21
CA MET A 166 7.98 22.93 16.32
C MET A 166 9.10 23.97 16.16
N ALA A 167 10.25 23.79 16.82
CA ALA A 167 11.36 24.72 16.72
C ALA A 167 11.92 24.83 15.29
N PHE A 168 12.01 23.71 14.57
CA PHE A 168 12.42 23.66 13.16
C PHE A 168 11.41 24.38 12.24
N LEU A 169 10.13 24.33 12.60
CA LEU A 169 9.05 24.93 11.80
C LEU A 169 8.81 26.41 12.10
N ASP A 170 9.20 26.89 13.28
CA ASP A 170 9.23 28.32 13.64
C ASP A 170 10.48 29.05 13.11
N THR A 171 11.51 28.31 12.64
CA THR A 171 12.72 28.89 12.02
C THR A 171 12.62 29.05 10.49
N LEU A 172 11.46 28.74 9.90
CA LEU A 172 11.12 28.88 8.47
C LEU A 172 10.10 30.00 8.25
#